data_AF-A0A1M6QRJ9-F1
#
_entry.id   AF-A0A1M6QRJ9-F1
#
_cell.length_a   1.000
_cell.length_b   1.000
_cell.length_c   1.000
_cell.angle_alpha   90.00
_cell.angle_beta   90.00
_cell.angle_gamma   90.00
#
_symmetry.space_group_name_H-M   'P 1'
#
loop_
_entity.id
_entity.type
_entity.pdbx_description
1 polymer ?
#
loop_
_entity_poly.entity_id
_entity_poly.type
_entity_poly.pdbx_seq_one_letter_code
_entity_poly.pdbx_strand_id
1 'polypeptide(L)'
;MRTHLFIFAAACIAALTACNDKASSPDIESASSDESSNHSWIPESSSEQDSPEWSSSSIPPYSSSEHILQALSSSAEPYVDYSSSIEESSSSEVIEPSPEIVLDKDGFATVADVYKSLAPDEKAVFIIRHSEREDDVALETELTTNGIQMAQDLGATLKSEEEFSYVTSGFVRTNETANQISKGRGEATLPKLITNYDITGNWFLKISADSLAKQATALGLKGSSIELMARWAYEGGYPETFYEMEPRAQEFMQAVILKNLSKWKRVTIMVSHDIFVMPLAVFGSQKKVALKYHEDYHWINYIAGLAVIIDAQNNLRYIPVKGAESGVIDYLAIYMAEHKIYTK
;
A
#
# COMPACT_ATOMS: atom_id res chain seq x y z
N MET A 1 -22.53 -1.71 -43.22
CA MET A 1 -22.88 -1.40 -41.82
C MET A 1 -23.62 -2.60 -41.24
N ARG A 2 -22.92 -3.48 -40.52
CA ARG A 2 -23.53 -4.60 -39.79
C ARG A 2 -23.18 -4.40 -38.32
N THR A 3 -24.20 -4.11 -37.54
CA THR A 3 -24.18 -4.03 -36.07
C THR A 3 -23.99 -5.45 -35.53
N HIS A 4 -22.85 -5.72 -34.92
CA HIS A 4 -22.66 -6.92 -34.10
C HIS A 4 -22.95 -6.56 -32.63
N LEU A 5 -24.15 -6.93 -32.20
CA LEU A 5 -24.56 -6.95 -30.80
C LEU A 5 -23.96 -8.23 -30.18
N PHE A 6 -22.85 -8.11 -29.45
CA PHE A 6 -22.32 -9.21 -28.65
C PHE A 6 -22.97 -9.19 -27.28
N ILE A 7 -23.91 -10.11 -27.08
CA ILE A 7 -24.43 -10.48 -25.75
C ILE A 7 -23.37 -11.37 -25.11
N PHE A 8 -22.59 -10.83 -24.17
CA PHE A 8 -21.73 -11.63 -23.29
C PHE A 8 -22.58 -12.23 -22.18
N ALA A 9 -22.86 -13.53 -22.32
CA ALA A 9 -23.41 -14.37 -21.27
C ALA A 9 -22.31 -14.70 -20.24
N ALA A 10 -22.74 -14.78 -18.99
CA ALA A 10 -21.95 -14.95 -17.79
C ALA A 10 -21.02 -16.17 -17.83
N ALA A 11 -19.73 -15.94 -17.54
CA ALA A 11 -18.84 -16.96 -17.01
C ALA A 11 -18.71 -16.71 -15.50
N CYS A 12 -18.93 -17.78 -14.72
CA CYS A 12 -18.86 -17.80 -13.27
C CYS A 12 -17.45 -17.40 -12.80
N ILE A 13 -17.28 -16.15 -12.41
CA ILE A 13 -16.35 -15.80 -11.34
C ILE A 13 -16.95 -16.45 -10.09
N ALA A 14 -16.24 -17.41 -9.50
CA ALA A 14 -16.61 -17.96 -8.20
C ALA A 14 -16.58 -16.82 -7.18
N ALA A 15 -17.74 -16.18 -7.02
CA ALA A 15 -17.98 -15.18 -6.01
C ALA A 15 -17.94 -15.86 -4.65
N LEU A 16 -17.03 -15.36 -3.82
CA LEU A 16 -16.96 -15.54 -2.38
C LEU A 16 -18.36 -15.59 -1.76
N THR A 17 -18.77 -16.79 -1.36
CA THR A 17 -19.90 -17.02 -0.46
C THR A 17 -19.57 -18.21 0.42
N ALA A 18 -19.31 -17.96 1.70
CA ALA A 18 -19.47 -18.91 2.79
C ALA A 18 -20.08 -18.11 3.94
N CYS A 19 -21.41 -18.01 4.00
CA CYS A 19 -22.37 -18.95 4.62
C CYS A 19 -22.35 -18.88 6.15
N ASN A 20 -23.31 -18.10 6.63
CA ASN A 20 -23.80 -17.99 7.99
C ASN A 20 -24.77 -19.14 8.25
N ASP A 21 -24.40 -20.14 9.04
CA ASP A 21 -25.31 -21.20 9.46
C ASP A 21 -26.04 -20.81 10.75
N LYS A 22 -27.34 -20.54 10.60
CA LYS A 22 -28.32 -20.72 11.68
C LYS A 22 -28.76 -22.18 11.66
N ALA A 23 -28.43 -22.93 12.71
CA ALA A 23 -29.11 -24.17 13.04
C ALA A 23 -30.04 -23.94 14.25
N SER A 24 -31.33 -23.90 13.96
CA SER A 24 -32.44 -24.11 14.88
C SER A 24 -32.36 -25.48 15.55
N SER A 25 -32.50 -25.53 16.88
CA SER A 25 -32.76 -26.78 17.62
C SER A 25 -34.26 -26.92 17.91
N PRO A 26 -34.82 -28.15 17.85
CA PRO A 26 -36.18 -28.43 18.29
C PRO A 26 -36.22 -28.84 19.77
N ASP A 27 -37.36 -28.54 20.41
CA ASP A 27 -37.76 -29.01 21.74
C ASP A 27 -37.93 -30.53 21.79
N ILE A 28 -37.40 -31.18 22.84
CA ILE A 28 -37.85 -32.48 23.36
C ILE A 28 -37.86 -32.43 24.90
N GLU A 29 -39.04 -32.61 25.48
CA GLU A 29 -39.27 -32.92 26.89
C GLU A 29 -38.84 -34.37 27.23
N SER A 30 -38.24 -34.60 28.40
CA SER A 30 -38.75 -35.50 29.48
C SER A 30 -37.66 -36.24 30.30
N ALA A 31 -37.71 -35.97 31.61
CA ALA A 31 -37.65 -36.89 32.76
C ALA A 31 -36.33 -37.53 33.29
N SER A 32 -36.06 -37.18 34.58
CA SER A 32 -35.59 -37.99 35.75
C SER A 32 -34.29 -38.82 35.64
N SER A 33 -33.41 -38.95 36.63
CA SER A 33 -33.39 -38.72 38.10
C SER A 33 -31.97 -38.98 38.62
N ASP A 34 -31.62 -38.39 39.78
CA ASP A 34 -30.60 -38.79 40.78
C ASP A 34 -29.11 -38.79 40.32
N GLU A 35 -28.08 -38.46 41.11
CA GLU A 35 -27.89 -38.29 42.55
C GLU A 35 -26.56 -37.52 42.80
N SER A 36 -26.41 -36.98 44.02
CA SER A 36 -25.25 -36.36 44.72
C SER A 36 -23.83 -36.39 44.09
N SER A 37 -22.97 -35.37 44.23
CA SER A 37 -22.39 -34.92 45.51
C SER A 37 -21.31 -33.83 45.29
N ASN A 38 -21.14 -32.98 46.31
CA ASN A 38 -19.95 -32.23 46.74
C ASN A 38 -18.98 -31.61 45.71
N HIS A 39 -18.81 -30.28 45.71
CA HIS A 39 -17.74 -29.61 46.49
C HIS A 39 -17.68 -28.09 46.24
N SER A 40 -17.43 -27.37 47.34
CA SER A 40 -16.53 -26.22 47.48
C SER A 40 -16.80 -24.92 46.70
N TRP A 41 -17.36 -23.96 47.44
CA TRP A 41 -17.25 -22.51 47.25
C TRP A 41 -15.81 -22.02 47.47
N ILE A 42 -15.21 -21.35 46.48
CA ILE A 42 -14.20 -20.29 46.65
C ILE A 42 -14.46 -19.22 45.56
N PRO A 43 -14.45 -17.91 45.89
CA PRO A 43 -14.68 -16.83 44.93
C PRO A 43 -13.38 -16.24 44.38
N GLU A 44 -13.29 -16.05 43.07
CA GLU A 44 -12.27 -15.22 42.41
C GLU A 44 -12.96 -14.42 41.29
N SER A 45 -13.15 -13.12 41.53
CA SER A 45 -12.32 -12.02 41.01
C SER A 45 -12.73 -11.59 39.60
N SER A 46 -13.63 -10.61 39.57
CA SER A 46 -13.90 -9.76 38.42
C SER A 46 -12.68 -8.89 38.09
N SER A 47 -12.17 -8.99 36.87
CA SER A 47 -11.34 -7.97 36.20
C SER A 47 -11.87 -7.86 34.77
N GLU A 48 -12.66 -6.82 34.49
CA GLU A 48 -12.21 -5.62 33.77
C GLU A 48 -11.71 -5.95 32.35
N GLN A 49 -12.67 -6.01 31.40
CA GLN A 49 -12.40 -5.81 29.98
C GLN A 49 -12.70 -4.35 29.66
N ASP A 50 -11.67 -3.51 29.76
CA ASP A 50 -11.68 -2.16 29.21
C ASP A 50 -11.56 -2.24 27.68
N SER A 51 -12.63 -1.83 27.01
CA SER A 51 -12.63 -1.51 25.59
C SER A 51 -12.36 -0.01 25.45
N PRO A 52 -11.36 0.44 24.68
CA PRO A 52 -11.16 1.88 24.52
C PRO A 52 -12.19 2.45 23.53
N GLU A 53 -13.06 3.31 24.07
CA GLU A 53 -13.95 4.20 23.35
C GLU A 53 -13.16 5.20 22.48
N TRP A 54 -13.56 5.32 21.21
CA TRP A 54 -13.00 6.29 20.28
C TRP A 54 -13.67 7.64 20.51
N SER A 55 -12.94 8.59 21.11
CA SER A 55 -13.36 9.98 21.23
C SER A 55 -12.93 10.79 20.01
N SER A 56 -13.92 11.18 19.22
CA SER A 56 -13.86 12.18 18.15
C SER A 56 -13.40 13.54 18.67
N SER A 57 -12.25 14.03 18.19
CA SER A 57 -11.78 15.38 18.46
C SER A 57 -12.12 16.31 17.29
N SER A 58 -12.94 17.32 17.61
CA SER A 58 -13.40 18.39 16.74
C SER A 58 -12.26 19.33 16.35
N ILE A 59 -12.17 19.65 15.06
CA ILE A 59 -11.24 20.64 14.48
C ILE A 59 -11.86 22.04 14.58
N PRO A 60 -11.15 23.07 15.06
CA PRO A 60 -11.62 24.46 14.99
C PRO A 60 -11.34 25.09 13.61
N PRO A 61 -12.18 26.04 13.14
CA PRO A 61 -12.04 26.66 11.83
C PRO A 61 -10.95 27.74 11.83
N TYR A 62 -10.09 27.73 10.82
CA TYR A 62 -9.08 28.77 10.59
C TYR A 62 -9.70 29.92 9.78
N SER A 63 -9.62 31.13 10.36
CA SER A 63 -10.13 32.37 9.79
C SER A 63 -9.06 33.05 8.93
N SER A 64 -9.45 33.41 7.72
CA SER A 64 -8.70 34.25 6.78
C SER A 64 -8.85 35.74 7.09
N SER A 65 -7.74 36.49 7.12
CA SER A 65 -7.76 37.95 6.93
C SER A 65 -6.48 38.41 6.24
N GLU A 66 -6.68 39.08 5.11
CA GLU A 66 -5.68 39.86 4.38
C GLU A 66 -5.21 41.07 5.21
N HIS A 67 -3.98 41.54 4.97
CA HIS A 67 -3.67 42.96 5.09
C HIS A 67 -2.57 43.41 4.13
N ILE A 68 -2.87 44.53 3.48
CA ILE A 68 -2.16 45.23 2.40
C ILE A 68 -1.13 46.23 2.95
N LEU A 69 0.02 46.28 2.26
CA LEU A 69 1.02 47.36 2.03
C LEU A 69 1.44 48.31 3.16
N GLN A 70 2.77 48.47 3.32
CA GLN A 70 3.40 49.81 3.27
C GLN A 70 4.88 49.77 2.88
N ALA A 71 5.25 50.73 2.03
CA ALA A 71 6.56 51.01 1.47
C ALA A 71 7.51 51.66 2.48
N LEU A 72 8.80 51.69 2.15
CA LEU A 72 9.92 52.61 2.51
C LEU A 72 11.22 51.81 2.31
N SER A 73 12.39 52.32 1.97
CA SER A 73 12.91 53.56 1.40
C SER A 73 14.40 53.25 1.17
N SER A 74 14.96 53.87 0.14
CA SER A 74 16.38 53.82 -0.26
C SER A 74 17.34 54.28 0.85
N SER A 75 18.49 53.60 0.98
CA SER A 75 19.78 54.24 1.27
C SER A 75 20.95 53.31 0.94
N ALA A 76 21.91 53.86 0.20
CA ALA A 76 23.06 53.19 -0.39
C ALA A 76 24.34 53.32 0.47
N GLU A 77 25.30 52.42 0.16
CA GLU A 77 26.76 52.46 0.42
C GLU A 77 27.25 52.24 1.87
N PRO A 78 28.50 51.75 2.11
CA PRO A 78 29.59 51.50 1.15
C PRO A 78 30.25 50.09 1.23
N TYR A 79 30.97 49.79 0.15
CA TYR A 79 31.98 48.74 -0.01
C TYR A 79 32.99 48.67 1.14
N VAL A 80 33.26 47.46 1.64
CA VAL A 80 34.49 47.13 2.37
C VAL A 80 35.09 45.89 1.72
N ASP A 81 36.23 46.09 1.08
CA ASP A 81 37.07 45.09 0.44
C ASP A 81 37.79 44.26 1.53
N TYR A 82 37.51 42.95 1.58
CA TYR A 82 38.23 42.02 2.44
C TYR A 82 38.78 40.88 1.58
N SER A 83 39.99 41.12 1.07
CA SER A 83 40.87 40.12 0.50
C SER A 83 41.37 39.19 1.61
N SER A 84 40.74 38.02 1.76
CA SER A 84 41.32 36.88 2.48
C SER A 84 41.35 35.66 1.56
N SER A 85 42.57 35.32 1.13
CA SER A 85 42.95 34.11 0.42
C SER A 85 42.59 32.87 1.26
N ILE A 86 41.51 32.20 0.87
CA ILE A 86 41.19 30.83 1.28
C ILE A 86 41.67 29.93 0.15
N GLU A 87 42.59 29.02 0.46
CA GLU A 87 42.95 27.93 -0.44
C GLU A 87 41.74 27.03 -0.63
N GLU A 88 41.03 27.21 -1.75
CA GLU A 88 40.05 26.25 -2.26
C GLU A 88 40.80 24.98 -2.68
N SER A 89 40.90 24.03 -1.75
CA SER A 89 41.06 22.63 -2.08
C SER A 89 39.75 22.13 -2.71
N SER A 90 39.51 22.54 -3.95
CA SER A 90 38.42 22.06 -4.81
C SER A 90 38.78 20.64 -5.28
N SER A 91 38.51 19.65 -4.44
CA SER A 91 38.24 18.30 -4.94
C SER A 91 36.84 18.33 -5.53
N SER A 92 36.76 18.75 -6.79
CA SER A 92 35.57 18.55 -7.61
C SER A 92 35.38 17.05 -7.79
N GLU A 93 34.71 16.41 -6.84
CA GLU A 93 34.13 15.09 -7.07
C GLU A 93 33.19 15.25 -8.26
N VAL A 94 33.53 14.55 -9.34
CA VAL A 94 32.65 14.42 -10.50
C VAL A 94 31.41 13.71 -9.98
N ILE A 95 30.36 14.48 -9.71
CA ILE A 95 29.03 13.93 -9.42
C ILE A 95 28.56 13.34 -10.74
N GLU A 96 28.83 12.05 -10.94
CA GLU A 96 28.24 11.26 -12.01
C GLU A 96 26.72 11.49 -11.97
N PRO A 97 26.09 11.90 -13.08
CA PRO A 97 24.65 12.15 -13.10
C PRO A 97 23.92 10.88 -12.69
N SER A 98 23.04 10.99 -11.70
CA SER A 98 22.21 9.88 -11.25
C SER A 98 21.47 9.28 -12.45
N PRO A 99 21.48 7.94 -12.63
CA PRO A 99 20.86 7.30 -13.78
C PRO A 99 19.37 7.65 -13.87
N GLU A 100 18.94 8.06 -15.06
CA GLU A 100 17.53 8.36 -15.34
C GLU A 100 16.67 7.12 -15.11
N ILE A 101 15.58 7.29 -14.35
CA ILE A 101 14.63 6.20 -14.05
C ILE A 101 13.66 6.07 -15.22
N VAL A 102 13.81 5.00 -16.00
CA VAL A 102 12.93 4.71 -17.15
C VAL A 102 11.73 3.90 -16.68
N LEU A 103 10.53 4.37 -17.03
CA LEU A 103 9.29 3.62 -16.84
C LEU A 103 9.04 2.68 -18.02
N ASP A 104 8.54 1.48 -17.74
CA ASP A 104 8.09 0.56 -18.77
C ASP A 104 6.77 1.02 -19.43
N LYS A 105 6.27 0.21 -20.37
CA LYS A 105 5.03 0.49 -21.10
C LYS A 105 3.78 0.61 -20.20
N ASP A 106 3.82 0.02 -19.00
CA ASP A 106 2.72 0.02 -18.04
C ASP A 106 2.90 1.10 -16.95
N GLY A 107 3.98 1.89 -17.05
CA GLY A 107 4.28 3.02 -16.18
C GLY A 107 5.05 2.67 -14.92
N PHE A 108 5.77 1.55 -14.89
CA PHE A 108 6.55 1.10 -13.73
C PHE A 108 8.06 1.14 -13.97
N ALA A 109 8.82 1.58 -12.97
CA ALA A 109 10.26 1.30 -12.87
C ALA A 109 10.51 0.03 -12.04
N THR A 110 11.68 -0.59 -12.15
CA THR A 110 12.03 -1.64 -11.17
C THR A 110 12.40 -1.02 -9.83
N VAL A 111 12.13 -1.72 -8.72
CA VAL A 111 12.57 -1.28 -7.38
C VAL A 111 14.09 -1.11 -7.34
N ALA A 112 14.83 -1.98 -8.05
CA ALA A 112 16.29 -1.94 -8.11
C ALA A 112 16.82 -0.71 -8.84
N ASP A 113 16.22 -0.30 -9.96
CA ASP A 113 16.65 0.89 -10.71
C ASP A 113 16.41 2.15 -9.88
N VAL A 114 15.24 2.24 -9.23
CA VAL A 114 14.95 3.35 -8.33
C VAL A 114 15.95 3.39 -7.17
N TYR A 115 16.21 2.25 -6.52
CA TYR A 115 17.19 2.18 -5.42
C TYR A 115 18.59 2.66 -5.83
N LYS A 116 19.09 2.20 -7.00
CA LYS A 116 20.41 2.57 -7.53
C LYS A 116 20.50 4.03 -7.97
N SER A 117 19.37 4.67 -8.27
CA SER A 117 19.31 6.09 -8.65
C SER A 117 19.24 7.06 -7.46
N LEU A 118 19.10 6.57 -6.23
CA LEU A 118 18.97 7.45 -5.06
C LEU A 118 20.27 8.21 -4.82
N ALA A 119 20.16 9.53 -4.64
CA ALA A 119 21.27 10.33 -4.15
C ALA A 119 21.63 9.93 -2.69
N PRO A 120 22.87 10.20 -2.23
CA PRO A 120 23.30 9.82 -0.88
C PRO A 120 22.45 10.40 0.26
N ASP A 121 21.89 11.58 0.05
CA ASP A 121 21.05 12.31 1.01
C ASP A 121 19.55 12.05 0.84
N GLU A 122 19.15 11.36 -0.23
CA GLU A 122 17.77 10.94 -0.44
C GLU A 122 17.41 9.69 0.37
N LYS A 123 16.19 9.69 0.91
CA LYS A 123 15.54 8.52 1.50
C LYS A 123 14.50 7.95 0.56
N ALA A 124 14.25 6.65 0.64
CA ALA A 124 13.19 6.00 -0.13
C ALA A 124 12.34 5.07 0.74
N VAL A 125 11.03 5.16 0.56
CA VAL A 125 10.06 4.17 1.07
C VAL A 125 9.42 3.47 -0.12
N PHE A 126 9.72 2.19 -0.27
CA PHE A 126 9.11 1.30 -1.27
C PHE A 126 7.86 0.67 -0.66
N ILE A 127 6.70 1.23 -0.98
CA ILE A 127 5.39 0.75 -0.52
C ILE A 127 4.90 -0.26 -1.54
N ILE A 128 4.94 -1.55 -1.21
CA ILE A 128 4.64 -2.64 -2.13
C ILE A 128 3.51 -3.54 -1.60
N ARG A 129 2.79 -4.16 -2.53
CA ARG A 129 1.91 -5.29 -2.23
C ARG A 129 2.76 -6.45 -1.71
N HIS A 130 2.22 -7.24 -0.77
CA HIS A 130 2.81 -8.53 -0.41
C HIS A 130 3.07 -9.41 -1.65
N SER A 131 3.91 -10.43 -1.48
CA SER A 131 4.13 -11.46 -2.50
C SER A 131 2.96 -12.45 -2.57
N GLU A 132 2.95 -13.36 -3.54
CA GLU A 132 1.80 -14.23 -3.80
C GLU A 132 1.41 -15.10 -2.60
N ARG A 133 0.10 -15.29 -2.46
CA ARG A 133 -0.55 -16.17 -1.49
C ARG A 133 -1.61 -16.99 -2.21
N GLU A 134 -2.08 -18.04 -1.56
CA GLU A 134 -3.32 -18.72 -1.95
C GLU A 134 -4.53 -17.77 -1.81
N ASP A 135 -5.69 -18.16 -2.34
CA ASP A 135 -6.88 -17.30 -2.45
C ASP A 135 -7.44 -16.78 -1.10
N ASP A 136 -7.05 -17.38 0.03
CA ASP A 136 -7.48 -16.95 1.38
C ASP A 136 -6.97 -15.54 1.75
N VAL A 137 -7.86 -14.72 2.30
CA VAL A 137 -7.59 -13.32 2.68
C VAL A 137 -7.33 -13.14 4.18
N ALA A 138 -7.51 -14.21 4.97
CA ALA A 138 -7.38 -14.18 6.42
C ALA A 138 -6.03 -13.62 6.92
N LEU A 139 -6.02 -13.18 8.18
CA LEU A 139 -4.83 -12.61 8.83
C LEU A 139 -3.62 -13.56 8.79
N GLU A 140 -3.89 -14.85 8.98
CA GLU A 140 -2.91 -15.93 9.12
C GLU A 140 -2.50 -16.56 7.79
N THR A 141 -3.00 -16.07 6.64
CA THR A 141 -2.64 -16.66 5.35
C THR A 141 -1.17 -16.41 5.03
N GLU A 142 -0.46 -17.51 4.79
CA GLU A 142 0.94 -17.58 4.41
C GLU A 142 1.15 -17.31 2.90
N LEU A 143 2.40 -17.09 2.52
CA LEU A 143 2.82 -17.02 1.12
C LEU A 143 2.83 -18.39 0.44
N THR A 144 2.62 -18.41 -0.87
CA THR A 144 2.92 -19.61 -1.67
C THR A 144 4.44 -19.80 -1.81
N THR A 145 4.87 -20.97 -2.30
CA THR A 145 6.28 -21.19 -2.67
C THR A 145 6.77 -20.17 -3.71
N ASN A 146 5.92 -19.82 -4.68
CA ASN A 146 6.25 -18.80 -5.67
C ASN A 146 6.28 -17.39 -5.04
N GLY A 147 5.38 -17.08 -4.10
CA GLY A 147 5.43 -15.85 -3.30
C GLY A 147 6.75 -15.68 -2.55
N ILE A 148 7.22 -16.74 -1.90
CA ILE A 148 8.54 -16.76 -1.23
C ILE A 148 9.66 -16.45 -2.24
N GLN A 149 9.67 -17.13 -3.39
CA GLN A 149 10.70 -16.94 -4.41
C GLN A 149 10.70 -15.50 -4.96
N MET A 150 9.53 -14.96 -5.29
CA MET A 150 9.39 -13.58 -5.76
C MET A 150 9.96 -12.56 -4.76
N ALA A 151 9.69 -12.74 -3.47
CA ALA A 151 10.21 -11.86 -2.43
C ALA A 151 11.74 -11.98 -2.29
N GLN A 152 12.28 -13.19 -2.38
CA GLN A 152 13.74 -13.42 -2.36
C GLN A 152 14.43 -12.84 -3.60
N ASP A 153 13.83 -13.00 -4.79
CA ASP A 153 14.36 -12.47 -6.05
C ASP A 153 14.43 -10.95 -6.01
N LEU A 154 13.36 -10.29 -5.54
CA LEU A 154 13.38 -8.86 -5.28
C LEU A 154 14.53 -8.50 -4.33
N GLY A 155 14.64 -9.20 -3.19
CA GLY A 155 15.75 -9.01 -2.25
C GLY A 155 17.13 -9.12 -2.91
N ALA A 156 17.34 -10.12 -3.77
CA ALA A 156 18.61 -10.33 -4.46
C ALA A 156 18.98 -9.15 -5.38
N THR A 157 17.99 -8.49 -5.99
CA THR A 157 18.25 -7.27 -6.80
C THR A 157 18.65 -6.05 -5.98
N LEU A 158 18.39 -6.08 -4.65
CA LEU A 158 18.64 -5.00 -3.69
C LEU A 158 19.81 -5.31 -2.75
N LYS A 159 20.65 -6.27 -3.11
CA LYS A 159 21.82 -6.67 -2.32
C LYS A 159 22.82 -5.53 -2.20
N SER A 160 23.14 -5.16 -0.96
CA SER A 160 24.08 -4.09 -0.59
C SER A 160 24.47 -4.23 0.87
N GLU A 161 25.54 -3.54 1.30
CA GLU A 161 25.90 -3.43 2.73
C GLU A 161 24.99 -2.47 3.53
N GLU A 162 24.15 -1.68 2.84
CA GLU A 162 23.24 -0.74 3.49
C GLU A 162 22.11 -1.44 4.27
N GLU A 163 21.84 -1.01 5.50
CA GLU A 163 20.73 -1.53 6.30
C GLU A 163 19.38 -0.96 5.85
N PHE A 164 18.35 -1.80 5.76
CA PHE A 164 16.98 -1.38 5.44
C PHE A 164 16.06 -1.42 6.67
N SER A 165 15.01 -0.61 6.64
CA SER A 165 13.86 -0.78 7.54
C SER A 165 12.76 -1.59 6.86
N TYR A 166 12.04 -2.39 7.63
CA TYR A 166 10.95 -3.23 7.14
C TYR A 166 9.68 -2.92 7.91
N VAL A 167 8.71 -2.30 7.24
CA VAL A 167 7.40 -1.92 7.80
C VAL A 167 6.35 -2.85 7.24
N THR A 168 5.48 -3.38 8.08
CA THR A 168 4.46 -4.36 7.67
C THR A 168 3.10 -4.04 8.29
N SER A 169 2.04 -4.52 7.66
CA SER A 169 0.67 -4.38 8.21
C SER A 169 0.38 -5.30 9.40
N GLY A 170 1.29 -6.21 9.73
CA GLY A 170 1.12 -7.22 10.78
C GLY A 170 0.49 -8.53 10.31
N PHE A 171 -0.07 -8.59 9.10
CA PHE A 171 -0.56 -9.83 8.49
C PHE A 171 0.61 -10.80 8.22
N VAL A 172 0.38 -12.10 8.33
CA VAL A 172 1.42 -13.13 8.15
C VAL A 172 2.12 -12.95 6.80
N ARG A 173 1.37 -12.91 5.69
CA ARG A 173 1.92 -12.64 4.34
C ARG A 173 2.75 -11.36 4.20
N THR A 174 2.44 -10.28 4.91
CA THR A 174 3.24 -9.03 4.81
C THR A 174 4.53 -9.16 5.60
N ASN A 175 4.49 -9.80 6.77
CA ASN A 175 5.66 -10.15 7.57
C ASN A 175 6.59 -11.11 6.81
N GLU A 176 6.04 -12.17 6.22
CA GLU A 176 6.79 -13.13 5.45
C GLU A 176 7.43 -12.50 4.23
N THR A 177 6.71 -11.67 3.47
CA THR A 177 7.28 -10.98 2.31
C THR A 177 8.49 -10.13 2.73
N ALA A 178 8.38 -9.34 3.81
CA ALA A 178 9.49 -8.53 4.31
C ALA A 178 10.68 -9.38 4.76
N ASN A 179 10.44 -10.47 5.49
CA ASN A 179 11.46 -11.41 5.92
C ASN A 179 12.17 -12.08 4.74
N GLN A 180 11.43 -12.46 3.69
CA GLN A 180 12.00 -13.11 2.51
C GLN A 180 12.79 -12.12 1.63
N ILE A 181 12.38 -10.85 1.54
CA ILE A 181 13.18 -9.79 0.91
C ILE A 181 14.51 -9.62 1.66
N SER A 182 14.50 -9.52 2.99
CA SER A 182 15.71 -9.44 3.81
C SER A 182 16.65 -10.65 3.60
N LYS A 183 16.09 -11.86 3.56
CA LYS A 183 16.87 -13.07 3.22
C LYS A 183 17.46 -13.00 1.82
N GLY A 184 16.70 -12.56 0.82
CA GLY A 184 17.16 -12.41 -0.56
C GLY A 184 18.32 -11.40 -0.69
N ARG A 185 18.29 -10.33 0.11
CA ARG A 185 19.41 -9.37 0.21
C ARG A 185 20.67 -9.98 0.83
N GLY A 186 20.54 -11.09 1.55
CA GLY A 186 21.64 -11.74 2.26
C GLY A 186 21.90 -11.17 3.66
N GLU A 187 20.89 -10.58 4.30
CA GLU A 187 21.03 -10.14 5.69
C GLU A 187 21.26 -11.35 6.62
N ALA A 188 22.22 -11.23 7.55
CA ALA A 188 22.66 -12.35 8.38
C ALA A 188 21.60 -12.83 9.38
N THR A 189 20.67 -11.94 9.76
CA THR A 189 19.58 -12.21 10.69
C THR A 189 18.28 -11.68 10.12
N LEU A 190 17.16 -12.27 10.53
CA LEU A 190 15.85 -11.71 10.22
C LEU A 190 15.75 -10.26 10.71
N PRO A 191 15.09 -9.39 9.93
CA PRO A 191 15.00 -7.99 10.27
C PRO A 191 14.05 -7.79 11.45
N LYS A 192 14.26 -6.73 12.21
CA LYS A 192 13.24 -6.25 13.15
C LYS A 192 12.09 -5.62 12.35
N LEU A 193 10.95 -6.30 12.32
CA LEU A 193 9.74 -5.77 11.67
C LEU A 193 9.12 -4.62 12.47
N ILE A 194 8.67 -3.61 11.77
CA ILE A 194 7.94 -2.46 12.31
C ILE A 194 6.47 -2.63 11.89
N THR A 195 5.64 -3.11 12.80
CA THR A 195 4.20 -3.26 12.53
C THR A 195 3.51 -1.89 12.54
N ASN A 196 2.76 -1.59 11.48
CA ASN A 196 1.89 -0.43 11.40
C ASN A 196 0.50 -0.84 10.90
N TYR A 197 -0.53 -0.65 11.72
CA TYR A 197 -1.90 -1.05 11.38
C TYR A 197 -2.62 -0.08 10.44
N ASP A 198 -2.08 1.13 10.24
CA ASP A 198 -2.64 2.11 9.30
C ASP A 198 -2.53 1.64 7.84
N ILE A 199 -1.62 0.70 7.56
CA ILE A 199 -1.37 0.15 6.22
C ILE A 199 -2.03 -1.23 6.01
N THR A 200 -3.09 -1.54 6.76
CA THR A 200 -3.82 -2.83 6.65
C THR A 200 -4.77 -2.93 5.45
N GLY A 201 -5.05 -1.84 4.74
CA GLY A 201 -5.99 -1.83 3.62
C GLY A 201 -7.07 -0.76 3.72
N ASN A 202 -7.44 -0.37 4.94
CA ASN A 202 -8.60 0.48 5.18
C ASN A 202 -8.36 1.98 5.04
N TRP A 203 -7.11 2.43 4.80
CA TRP A 203 -6.75 3.85 4.85
C TRP A 203 -7.66 4.74 3.99
N PHE A 204 -8.00 4.28 2.78
CA PHE A 204 -8.83 5.04 1.83
C PHE A 204 -10.34 4.79 1.98
N LEU A 205 -10.73 3.89 2.88
CA LEU A 205 -12.10 3.40 3.00
C LEU A 205 -12.83 4.08 4.16
N LYS A 206 -14.09 4.44 3.96
CA LYS A 206 -15.04 4.80 5.03
C LYS A 206 -15.83 3.60 5.55
N ILE A 207 -15.74 2.48 4.84
CA ILE A 207 -16.33 1.19 5.20
C ILE A 207 -15.21 0.17 5.47
N SER A 208 -15.55 -1.00 6.02
CA SER A 208 -14.56 -2.09 6.12
C SER A 208 -14.17 -2.61 4.74
N ALA A 209 -12.91 -3.03 4.56
CA ALA A 209 -12.45 -3.71 3.34
C ALA A 209 -13.33 -4.91 2.98
N ASP A 210 -13.77 -5.69 3.96
CA ASP A 210 -14.64 -6.86 3.77
C ASP A 210 -16.00 -6.50 3.14
N SER A 211 -16.45 -5.25 3.29
CA SER A 211 -17.71 -4.77 2.75
C SER A 211 -17.63 -4.31 1.29
N LEU A 212 -16.41 -4.15 0.72
CA LEU A 212 -16.23 -3.62 -0.63
C LEU A 212 -16.88 -4.49 -1.71
N ALA A 213 -16.74 -5.82 -1.62
CA ALA A 213 -17.32 -6.74 -2.61
C ALA A 213 -18.86 -6.64 -2.64
N LYS A 214 -19.48 -6.55 -1.45
CA LYS A 214 -20.92 -6.34 -1.30
C LYS A 214 -21.35 -4.99 -1.87
N GLN A 215 -20.60 -3.93 -1.61
CA GLN A 215 -20.87 -2.59 -2.14
C GLN A 215 -20.79 -2.58 -3.68
N ALA A 216 -19.74 -3.18 -4.25
CA ALA A 216 -19.58 -3.30 -5.69
C ALA A 216 -20.74 -4.06 -6.34
N THR A 217 -21.17 -5.15 -5.72
CA THR A 217 -22.34 -5.95 -6.17
C THR A 217 -23.61 -5.10 -6.16
N ALA A 218 -23.85 -4.33 -5.09
CA ALA A 218 -25.01 -3.44 -4.99
C ALA A 218 -25.02 -2.34 -6.07
N LEU A 219 -23.83 -1.96 -6.57
CA LEU A 219 -23.64 -1.01 -7.67
C LEU A 219 -23.71 -1.66 -9.06
N GLY A 220 -23.89 -2.99 -9.14
CA GLY A 220 -23.96 -3.73 -10.40
C GLY A 220 -22.62 -3.91 -11.11
N LEU A 221 -21.50 -3.74 -10.40
CA LEU A 221 -20.15 -3.93 -10.93
C LEU A 221 -19.80 -5.43 -10.98
N LYS A 222 -19.17 -5.88 -12.06
CA LYS A 222 -18.91 -7.31 -12.32
C LYS A 222 -17.56 -7.76 -11.78
N GLY A 223 -16.58 -6.86 -11.71
CA GLY A 223 -15.25 -7.10 -11.15
C GLY A 223 -15.16 -6.88 -9.64
N SER A 224 -16.29 -6.89 -8.92
CA SER A 224 -16.34 -6.82 -7.46
C SER A 224 -15.57 -5.59 -6.91
N SER A 225 -14.94 -5.75 -5.74
CA SER A 225 -14.14 -4.72 -5.08
C SER A 225 -13.01 -4.17 -5.96
N ILE A 226 -12.42 -4.99 -6.84
CA ILE A 226 -11.32 -4.61 -7.72
C ILE A 226 -11.77 -3.54 -8.73
N GLU A 227 -12.89 -3.79 -9.43
CA GLU A 227 -13.46 -2.82 -10.37
C GLU A 227 -13.87 -1.53 -9.65
N LEU A 228 -14.52 -1.64 -8.49
CA LEU A 228 -14.93 -0.48 -7.70
C LEU A 228 -13.72 0.39 -7.29
N MET A 229 -12.67 -0.24 -6.79
CA MET A 229 -11.44 0.43 -6.37
C MET A 229 -10.72 1.10 -7.53
N ALA A 230 -10.52 0.38 -8.65
CA ALA A 230 -9.86 0.93 -9.83
C ALA A 230 -10.65 2.13 -10.38
N ARG A 231 -11.97 2.00 -10.48
CA ARG A 231 -12.82 3.09 -10.97
C ARG A 231 -12.74 4.31 -10.07
N TRP A 232 -12.84 4.14 -8.76
CA TRP A 232 -12.71 5.23 -7.80
C TRP A 232 -11.33 5.93 -7.89
N ALA A 233 -10.24 5.18 -8.00
CA ALA A 233 -8.89 5.78 -8.03
C ALA A 233 -8.66 6.65 -9.29
N TYR A 234 -9.24 6.29 -10.45
CA TYR A 234 -9.08 7.05 -11.69
C TYR A 234 -10.16 8.12 -11.88
N GLU A 235 -11.42 7.82 -11.57
CA GLU A 235 -12.57 8.66 -11.89
C GLU A 235 -13.09 9.46 -10.68
N GLY A 236 -12.77 9.04 -9.45
CA GLY A 236 -13.36 9.57 -8.22
C GLY A 236 -14.74 8.97 -7.93
N GLY A 237 -15.54 9.69 -7.12
CA GLY A 237 -16.91 9.29 -6.77
C GLY A 237 -17.02 8.39 -5.53
N TYR A 238 -18.20 7.78 -5.35
CA TYR A 238 -18.54 6.90 -4.23
C TYR A 238 -18.20 7.47 -2.83
N PRO A 239 -18.68 8.69 -2.49
CA PRO A 239 -18.29 9.39 -1.26
C PRO A 239 -18.72 8.68 0.02
N GLU A 240 -19.70 7.78 -0.04
CA GLU A 240 -20.12 6.94 1.10
C GLU A 240 -19.17 5.75 1.34
N THR A 241 -18.35 5.39 0.35
CA THR A 241 -17.43 4.25 0.39
C THR A 241 -16.00 4.68 0.63
N PHE A 242 -15.57 5.77 0.00
CA PHE A 242 -14.17 6.19 0.01
C PHE A 242 -13.99 7.62 0.53
N TYR A 243 -12.83 7.88 1.10
CA TYR A 243 -12.30 9.24 1.21
C TYR A 243 -11.89 9.77 -0.17
N GLU A 244 -11.70 11.08 -0.30
CA GLU A 244 -11.13 11.66 -1.52
C GLU A 244 -9.66 11.24 -1.66
N MET A 245 -9.26 10.75 -2.84
CA MET A 245 -7.96 10.10 -3.03
C MET A 245 -6.78 11.02 -2.72
N GLU A 246 -6.73 12.20 -3.33
CA GLU A 246 -5.59 13.11 -3.22
C GLU A 246 -5.35 13.63 -1.79
N PRO A 247 -6.32 14.24 -1.09
CA PRO A 247 -6.10 14.68 0.28
C PRO A 247 -5.78 13.52 1.22
N ARG A 248 -6.40 12.35 1.02
CA ARG A 248 -6.15 11.17 1.87
C ARG A 248 -4.77 10.54 1.64
N ALA A 249 -4.26 10.57 0.40
CA ALA A 249 -2.90 10.14 0.09
C ALA A 249 -1.87 11.13 0.66
N GLN A 250 -2.11 12.44 0.53
CA GLN A 250 -1.24 13.46 1.13
C GLN A 250 -1.20 13.33 2.66
N GLU A 251 -2.35 13.10 3.30
CA GLU A 251 -2.43 12.82 4.73
C GLU A 251 -1.58 11.61 5.11
N PHE A 252 -1.64 10.52 4.33
CA PHE A 252 -0.78 9.34 4.56
C PHE A 252 0.71 9.69 4.52
N MET A 253 1.12 10.46 3.51
CA MET A 253 2.53 10.88 3.37
C MET A 253 2.98 11.70 4.59
N GLN A 254 2.14 12.57 5.11
CA GLN A 254 2.48 13.39 6.29
C GLN A 254 2.45 12.56 7.59
N ALA A 255 1.33 11.88 7.84
CA ALA A 255 1.04 11.24 9.11
C ALA A 255 1.81 9.94 9.34
N VAL A 256 2.15 9.23 8.26
CA VAL A 256 2.83 7.93 8.33
C VAL A 256 4.26 8.01 7.82
N ILE A 257 4.48 8.53 6.61
CA ILE A 257 5.83 8.54 6.00
C ILE A 257 6.72 9.56 6.69
N LEU A 258 6.47 10.86 6.51
CA LEU A 258 7.32 11.93 7.02
C LEU A 258 7.46 11.90 8.55
N LYS A 259 6.37 11.64 9.27
CA LYS A 259 6.37 11.53 10.74
C LYS A 259 7.35 10.47 11.28
N ASN A 260 7.61 9.40 10.53
CA ASN A 260 8.45 8.28 10.99
C ASN A 260 9.84 8.23 10.32
N LEU A 261 10.16 9.14 9.40
CA LEU A 261 11.44 9.14 8.67
C LEU A 261 12.68 9.16 9.58
N SER A 262 12.60 9.77 10.77
CA SER A 262 13.72 9.82 11.72
C SER A 262 13.97 8.47 12.42
N LYS A 263 12.97 7.58 12.43
CA LYS A 263 13.03 6.25 13.05
C LYS A 263 13.41 5.16 12.05
N TRP A 264 13.32 5.47 10.75
CA TRP A 264 13.60 4.54 9.68
C TRP A 264 14.99 4.77 9.09
N LYS A 265 15.54 3.70 8.53
CA LYS A 265 16.75 3.75 7.71
C LYS A 265 16.48 4.51 6.42
N ARG A 266 17.56 4.89 5.72
CA ARG A 266 17.48 5.65 4.47
C ARG A 266 16.59 4.93 3.44
N VAL A 267 16.69 3.61 3.36
CA VAL A 267 15.79 2.78 2.57
C VAL A 267 14.85 1.97 3.45
N THR A 268 13.57 2.01 3.12
CA THR A 268 12.49 1.30 3.82
C THR A 268 11.67 0.49 2.82
N ILE A 269 11.45 -0.79 3.13
CA ILE A 269 10.47 -1.63 2.45
C ILE A 269 9.21 -1.64 3.31
N MET A 270 8.10 -1.15 2.77
CA MET A 270 6.79 -1.14 3.43
C MET A 270 5.86 -2.11 2.69
N VAL A 271 5.49 -3.20 3.35
CA VAL A 271 4.66 -4.25 2.74
C VAL A 271 3.21 -4.15 3.22
N SER A 272 2.31 -4.01 2.26
CA SER A 272 0.87 -3.86 2.49
C SER A 272 0.06 -4.72 1.49
N HIS A 273 -1.17 -4.34 1.19
CA HIS A 273 -2.14 -5.08 0.38
C HIS A 273 -2.53 -4.27 -0.85
N ASP A 274 -3.01 -4.93 -1.88
CA ASP A 274 -3.39 -4.31 -3.15
C ASP A 274 -4.38 -3.15 -3.01
N ILE A 275 -5.42 -3.29 -2.19
CA ILE A 275 -6.43 -2.23 -1.98
C ILE A 275 -5.84 -0.95 -1.34
N PHE A 276 -4.68 -1.05 -0.70
CA PHE A 276 -3.95 0.10 -0.17
C PHE A 276 -2.92 0.64 -1.17
N VAL A 277 -2.20 -0.27 -1.83
CA VAL A 277 -1.06 0.07 -2.66
C VAL A 277 -1.47 0.54 -4.05
N MET A 278 -2.52 -0.05 -4.65
CA MET A 278 -3.02 0.35 -5.97
C MET A 278 -3.40 1.83 -6.01
N PRO A 279 -4.23 2.38 -5.10
CA PRO A 279 -4.56 3.81 -5.11
C PRO A 279 -3.34 4.72 -4.97
N LEU A 280 -2.33 4.30 -4.19
CA LEU A 280 -1.08 5.06 -4.06
C LEU A 280 -0.28 5.08 -5.36
N ALA A 281 -0.20 3.97 -6.08
CA ALA A 281 0.45 3.93 -7.40
C ALA A 281 -0.28 4.82 -8.43
N VAL A 282 -1.62 4.82 -8.40
CA VAL A 282 -2.44 5.71 -9.24
C VAL A 282 -2.21 7.17 -8.87
N PHE A 283 -2.21 7.51 -7.58
CA PHE A 283 -1.90 8.85 -7.08
C PHE A 283 -0.50 9.31 -7.51
N GLY A 284 0.53 8.52 -7.21
CA GLY A 284 1.93 8.88 -7.46
C GLY A 284 2.27 9.00 -8.95
N SER A 285 1.60 8.22 -9.81
CA SER A 285 1.73 8.34 -11.26
C SER A 285 0.91 9.45 -11.90
N GLN A 286 0.09 10.16 -11.11
CA GLN A 286 -0.93 11.09 -11.62
C GLN A 286 -1.86 10.40 -12.64
N LYS A 287 -2.33 9.20 -12.30
CA LYS A 287 -3.24 8.36 -13.11
C LYS A 287 -2.63 7.87 -14.44
N LYS A 288 -1.30 7.80 -14.56
CA LYS A 288 -0.60 7.36 -15.78
C LYS A 288 -0.22 5.88 -15.77
N VAL A 289 -0.12 5.26 -14.59
CA VAL A 289 0.15 3.82 -14.48
C VAL A 289 -1.01 3.01 -15.09
N ALA A 290 -0.75 1.82 -15.63
CA ALA A 290 -1.76 0.96 -16.26
C ALA A 290 -2.43 0.03 -15.24
N LEU A 291 -3.29 0.59 -14.37
CA LEU A 291 -4.02 -0.16 -13.33
C LEU A 291 -5.54 0.03 -13.46
N LYS A 292 -6.02 0.08 -14.70
CA LYS A 292 -7.41 0.43 -15.02
C LYS A 292 -8.27 -0.80 -15.22
N TYR A 293 -8.44 -1.61 -14.17
CA TYR A 293 -9.26 -2.82 -14.26
C TYR A 293 -10.65 -2.63 -14.92
N HIS A 294 -11.26 -1.46 -14.72
CA HIS A 294 -12.55 -1.07 -15.32
C HIS A 294 -12.53 -0.84 -16.85
N GLU A 295 -11.35 -0.65 -17.45
CA GLU A 295 -11.12 -0.46 -18.89
C GLU A 295 -10.37 -1.64 -19.52
N ASP A 296 -9.25 -2.04 -18.93
CA ASP A 296 -8.27 -2.96 -19.52
C ASP A 296 -8.03 -4.24 -18.71
N TYR A 297 -8.74 -4.43 -17.58
CA TYR A 297 -8.59 -5.57 -16.67
C TYR A 297 -7.18 -5.69 -16.05
N HIS A 298 -6.40 -4.61 -16.00
CA HIS A 298 -5.12 -4.58 -15.30
C HIS A 298 -5.29 -4.24 -13.82
N TRP A 299 -4.68 -5.06 -12.97
CA TRP A 299 -4.60 -4.86 -11.52
C TRP A 299 -3.15 -4.85 -11.05
N ILE A 300 -2.91 -4.32 -9.86
CA ILE A 300 -1.55 -4.25 -9.33
C ILE A 300 -1.00 -5.64 -9.03
N ASN A 301 0.19 -5.93 -9.53
CA ASN A 301 0.83 -7.21 -9.30
C ASN A 301 1.36 -7.35 -7.86
N TYR A 302 1.63 -8.59 -7.45
CA TYR A 302 2.43 -8.87 -6.27
C TYR A 302 3.78 -8.15 -6.37
N ILE A 303 4.31 -7.72 -5.22
CA ILE A 303 5.56 -6.93 -5.11
C ILE A 303 5.66 -5.69 -6.03
N ALA A 304 4.52 -5.19 -6.53
CA ALA A 304 4.42 -3.90 -7.19
C ALA A 304 3.81 -2.84 -6.25
N GLY A 305 4.05 -1.57 -6.55
CA GLY A 305 3.59 -0.47 -5.71
C GLY A 305 4.14 0.89 -6.06
N LEU A 306 4.51 1.66 -5.03
CA LEU A 306 4.98 3.03 -5.14
C LEU A 306 6.27 3.24 -4.35
N ALA A 307 7.30 3.78 -4.99
CA ALA A 307 8.41 4.41 -4.32
C ALA A 307 8.06 5.87 -3.99
N VAL A 308 8.18 6.21 -2.72
CA VAL A 308 8.16 7.59 -2.23
C VAL A 308 9.60 7.96 -1.93
N ILE A 309 10.15 8.92 -2.67
CA ILE A 309 11.52 9.37 -2.49
C ILE A 309 11.49 10.76 -1.90
N ILE A 310 12.31 10.95 -0.89
CA ILE A 310 12.33 12.11 -0.01
C ILE A 310 13.71 12.73 -0.09
N ASP A 311 13.78 13.99 -0.54
CA ASP A 311 15.03 14.74 -0.59
C ASP A 311 15.42 15.29 0.80
N ALA A 312 16.58 15.94 0.87
CA ALA A 312 17.08 16.55 2.10
C ALA A 312 16.18 17.68 2.65
N GLN A 313 15.25 18.23 1.85
CA GLN A 313 14.28 19.26 2.25
C GLN A 313 12.91 18.67 2.59
N ASN A 314 12.77 17.35 2.58
CA ASN A 314 11.51 16.61 2.74
C ASN A 314 10.49 16.82 1.61
N ASN A 315 10.93 17.25 0.43
CA ASN A 315 10.05 17.20 -0.75
C ASN A 315 9.88 15.74 -1.20
N LEU A 316 8.69 15.44 -1.71
CA LEU A 316 8.30 14.09 -2.09
C LEU A 316 8.22 13.96 -3.61
N ARG A 317 8.89 12.94 -4.16
CA ARG A 317 8.72 12.48 -5.53
C ARG A 317 8.23 11.03 -5.55
N TYR A 318 7.36 10.71 -6.50
CA TYR A 318 6.63 9.44 -6.52
C TYR A 318 6.93 8.68 -7.81
N ILE A 319 7.21 7.39 -7.69
CA ILE A 319 7.50 6.52 -8.84
C ILE A 319 6.80 5.19 -8.64
N PRO A 320 5.87 4.78 -9.52
CA PRO A 320 5.35 3.41 -9.50
C PRO A 320 6.48 2.41 -9.72
N VAL A 321 6.53 1.38 -8.88
CA VAL A 321 7.61 0.38 -8.91
C VAL A 321 7.09 -1.04 -9.03
N LYS A 322 7.89 -1.91 -9.63
CA LYS A 322 7.68 -3.35 -9.69
C LYS A 322 8.90 -4.12 -9.19
N GLY A 323 8.66 -5.17 -8.42
CA GLY A 323 9.69 -6.14 -8.02
C GLY A 323 9.73 -7.38 -8.91
N ALA A 324 8.67 -7.65 -9.66
CA ALA A 324 8.56 -8.74 -10.63
C ALA A 324 8.78 -8.23 -12.06
N GLU A 325 8.72 -9.15 -13.04
CA GLU A 325 8.82 -8.81 -14.47
C GLU A 325 7.74 -7.80 -14.91
N SER A 326 6.53 -7.90 -14.35
CA SER A 326 5.40 -7.02 -14.63
C SER A 326 4.89 -6.35 -13.35
N GLY A 327 4.54 -5.06 -13.44
CA GLY A 327 3.80 -4.33 -12.39
C GLY A 327 2.30 -4.60 -12.41
N VAL A 328 1.81 -5.28 -13.46
CA VAL A 328 0.39 -5.54 -13.70
C VAL A 328 0.07 -7.03 -13.76
N ILE A 329 -1.08 -7.42 -13.20
CA ILE A 329 -1.78 -8.68 -13.50
C ILE A 329 -2.79 -8.37 -14.60
N ASP A 330 -2.64 -9.04 -15.75
CA ASP A 330 -3.56 -8.91 -16.88
C ASP A 330 -4.63 -10.00 -16.82
N TYR A 331 -5.76 -9.68 -16.18
CA TYR A 331 -6.86 -10.65 -16.01
C TYR A 331 -7.52 -11.04 -17.33
N LEU A 332 -7.50 -10.15 -18.33
CA LEU A 332 -8.04 -10.47 -19.64
C LEU A 332 -7.16 -11.50 -20.34
N ALA A 333 -5.84 -11.32 -20.31
CA ALA A 333 -4.89 -12.28 -20.87
C ALA A 333 -5.00 -13.65 -20.18
N ILE A 334 -5.11 -13.68 -18.84
CA ILE A 334 -5.33 -14.91 -18.06
C ILE A 334 -6.61 -15.61 -18.53
N TYR A 335 -7.73 -14.89 -18.57
CA TYR A 335 -9.02 -15.44 -19.00
C TYR A 335 -8.96 -16.01 -20.42
N MET A 336 -8.37 -15.27 -21.36
CA MET A 336 -8.24 -15.70 -22.76
C MET A 336 -7.37 -16.95 -22.89
N ALA A 337 -6.28 -17.05 -22.12
CA ALA A 337 -5.40 -18.21 -22.11
C ALA A 337 -6.11 -19.47 -21.56
N GLU A 338 -6.82 -19.34 -20.44
CA GLU A 338 -7.58 -20.44 -19.82
C GLU A 338 -8.69 -20.98 -20.74
N HIS A 339 -9.34 -20.09 -21.48
CA HIS A 339 -10.43 -20.43 -22.38
C HIS A 339 -9.98 -20.72 -23.83
N LYS A 340 -8.67 -20.72 -24.09
CA LYS A 340 -8.06 -20.95 -25.42
C LYS A 340 -8.62 -20.02 -26.49
N ILE A 341 -8.95 -18.79 -26.11
CA ILE A 341 -9.43 -17.76 -27.04
C ILE A 341 -8.20 -17.04 -27.59
N TYR A 342 -7.70 -17.52 -28.72
CA TYR A 342 -6.58 -16.88 -29.41
C TYR A 342 -7.08 -15.72 -30.27
N THR A 343 -6.54 -14.53 -30.04
CA THR A 343 -6.67 -13.41 -30.97
C THR A 343 -5.85 -13.73 -32.22
N LYS A 344 -6.52 -13.74 -33.38
CA LYS A 344 -5.89 -13.91 -34.71
C LYS A 344 -5.34 -12.60 -35.23
#